data_AF-A0A2J0KMY2-F1
#
_entry.id   AF-A0A2J0KMY2-F1
#
_cell.length_a   1.000
_cell.length_b   1.000
_cell.length_c   1.000
_cell.angle_alpha   90.00
_cell.angle_beta   90.00
_cell.angle_gamma   90.00
#
_symmetry.space_group_name_H-M   'P 1'
#
loop_
_entity.id
_entity.type
_entity.pdbx_description
1 polymer ?
#
loop_
_entity_poly.entity_id
_entity_poly.type
_entity_poly.pdbx_seq_one_letter_code
_entity_poly.pdbx_strand_id
1 'polypeptide(L)'
;EFKKMGVKLTVTTDDGSKGRRGVVTQVLERLFSSSLGQVSSRRMFVCGPTPMLKAVSQVAQKYEVPCEVSVEVPMACGFGACLGCAIEVNDSKGRRFAIACKEGPVFSSKEIVWK
;
A
#
# COMPACT_ATOMS: atom_id res chain seq x y z
N GLU A 1 8.17 -1.89 -19.19
CA GLU A 1 9.37 -1.72 -18.35
C GLU A 1 9.61 -2.92 -17.44
N PHE A 2 8.73 -3.22 -16.47
CA PHE A 2 8.88 -4.34 -15.53
C PHE A 2 9.17 -5.71 -16.15
N LYS A 3 8.53 -6.06 -17.29
CA LYS A 3 8.81 -7.30 -18.01
C LYS A 3 10.26 -7.39 -18.53
N LYS A 4 10.85 -6.26 -18.94
CA LYS A 4 12.25 -6.19 -19.40
C LYS A 4 13.24 -6.37 -18.24
N MET A 5 12.84 -6.02 -17.02
CA MET A 5 13.64 -6.19 -15.80
C MET A 5 13.54 -7.61 -15.22
N GLY A 6 12.86 -8.55 -15.89
CA GLY A 6 12.71 -9.93 -15.41
C GLY A 6 11.73 -10.09 -14.23
N VAL A 7 10.97 -9.05 -13.88
CA VAL A 7 10.00 -9.11 -12.79
C VAL A 7 8.78 -9.91 -13.24
N LYS A 8 8.32 -10.85 -12.40
CA LYS A 8 7.06 -11.57 -12.63
C LYS A 8 5.90 -10.58 -12.56
N LEU A 9 5.35 -10.26 -13.72
CA LEU A 9 4.29 -9.27 -13.86
C LEU A 9 2.93 -9.95 -13.87
N THR A 10 2.02 -9.47 -13.01
CA THR A 10 0.59 -9.80 -13.09
C THR A 10 -0.19 -8.53 -13.33
N VAL A 11 -0.91 -8.46 -14.44
CA VAL A 11 -1.73 -7.30 -14.83
C VAL A 11 -3.19 -7.60 -14.54
N THR A 12 -3.89 -6.62 -13.97
CA THR A 12 -5.33 -6.68 -13.71
C THR A 12 -6.05 -5.49 -14.32
N THR A 13 -7.25 -5.71 -14.86
CA THR A 13 -8.15 -4.66 -15.37
C THR A 13 -9.58 -4.95 -14.93
N ASP A 14 -10.36 -3.93 -14.61
CA ASP A 14 -11.73 -4.12 -14.11
C ASP A 14 -12.66 -4.75 -15.17
N ASP A 15 -12.45 -4.38 -16.43
CA ASP A 15 -13.20 -4.86 -17.59
C ASP A 15 -12.63 -6.15 -18.21
N GLY A 16 -11.41 -6.55 -17.83
CA GLY A 16 -10.72 -7.71 -18.41
C GLY A 16 -10.13 -7.45 -19.79
N SER A 17 -10.09 -6.20 -20.25
CA SER A 17 -9.49 -5.83 -21.54
C SER A 17 -8.02 -6.24 -21.66
N LYS A 18 -7.30 -6.31 -20.54
CA LYS A 18 -5.92 -6.81 -20.47
C LYS A 18 -5.65 -7.60 -19.20
N GLY A 19 -4.91 -8.70 -19.33
CA GLY A 19 -4.50 -9.51 -18.18
C GLY A 19 -5.69 -10.19 -17.51
N ARG A 20 -5.77 -10.11 -16.19
CA ARG A 20 -6.85 -10.72 -15.40
C ARG A 20 -7.96 -9.70 -15.16
N ARG A 21 -9.21 -10.13 -15.29
CA ARG A 21 -10.35 -9.31 -14.88
C ARG A 21 -10.42 -9.19 -13.36
N GLY A 22 -10.68 -7.99 -12.84
CA GLY A 22 -10.93 -7.69 -11.43
C GLY A 22 -9.84 -6.84 -10.75
N VAL A 23 -9.97 -6.69 -9.44
CA VAL A 23 -9.09 -5.82 -8.63
C VAL A 23 -7.85 -6.56 -8.10
N VAL A 24 -6.80 -5.80 -7.81
CA VAL A 24 -5.50 -6.34 -7.37
C VAL A 24 -5.58 -7.18 -6.08
N THR A 25 -6.48 -6.85 -5.16
CA THR A 25 -6.66 -7.60 -3.90
C THR A 25 -7.05 -9.05 -4.12
N GLN A 26 -7.85 -9.35 -5.16
CA GLN A 26 -8.20 -10.73 -5.52
C GLN A 26 -7.02 -11.55 -6.03
N VAL A 27 -6.02 -10.88 -6.62
CA VAL A 27 -4.76 -11.54 -7.02
C VAL A 27 -3.91 -11.81 -5.79
N LEU A 28 -3.79 -10.83 -4.89
CA LEU A 28 -3.04 -10.97 -3.63
C LEU A 28 -3.60 -12.09 -2.75
N GLU A 29 -4.92 -12.15 -2.55
CA GLU A 29 -5.62 -13.21 -1.81
C GLU A 29 -5.31 -14.61 -2.36
N ARG A 30 -5.30 -14.76 -3.69
CA ARG A 30 -4.94 -16.05 -4.34
C ARG A 30 -3.46 -16.39 -4.17
N LEU A 31 -2.57 -15.40 -4.27
CA LEU A 31 -1.13 -15.61 -4.11
C LEU A 31 -0.77 -16.04 -2.68
N PHE A 32 -1.37 -15.40 -1.67
CA PHE A 32 -1.07 -15.71 -0.28
C PHE A 32 -1.77 -16.98 0.21
N SER A 33 -3.00 -17.25 -0.21
CA SER A 33 -3.70 -18.51 0.17
C SER A 33 -3.05 -19.76 -0.41
N SER A 34 -2.45 -19.68 -1.60
CA SER A 34 -1.74 -20.81 -2.23
C SER A 34 -0.30 -21.02 -1.72
N SER A 35 0.23 -20.10 -0.89
CA SER A 35 1.62 -20.10 -0.46
C SER A 35 1.81 -20.35 1.05
N LEU A 36 0.98 -21.24 1.64
CA LEU A 36 1.07 -21.67 3.04
C LEU A 36 2.52 -22.10 3.37
N GLY A 37 3.24 -21.27 4.14
CA GLY A 37 4.60 -21.51 4.62
C GLY A 37 5.71 -20.56 4.14
N GLN A 38 5.51 -19.78 3.07
CA GLN A 38 6.53 -18.82 2.55
C GLN A 38 6.16 -17.34 2.78
N VAL A 39 5.11 -17.07 3.55
CA VAL A 39 4.58 -15.72 3.72
C VAL A 39 5.51 -14.84 4.58
N SER A 40 6.23 -15.45 5.52
CA SER A 40 7.17 -14.80 6.45
C SER A 40 8.40 -14.18 5.78
N SER A 41 8.75 -14.57 4.55
CA SER A 41 9.89 -14.01 3.80
C SER A 41 9.48 -12.95 2.78
N ARG A 42 8.23 -12.47 2.81
CA ARG A 42 7.69 -11.52 1.84
C ARG A 42 7.47 -10.14 2.46
N ARG A 43 7.58 -9.11 1.64
CA ARG A 43 7.22 -7.73 1.97
C ARG A 43 6.45 -7.13 0.81
N MET A 44 5.47 -6.30 1.12
CA MET A 44 4.66 -5.58 0.15
C MET A 44 5.06 -4.10 0.13
N PHE A 45 5.18 -3.56 -1.07
CA PHE A 45 5.36 -2.13 -1.32
C PHE A 45 4.24 -1.72 -2.27
N VAL A 46 3.44 -0.73 -1.88
CA VAL A 46 2.18 -0.42 -2.56
C VAL A 46 2.05 1.08 -2.77
N CYS A 47 1.69 1.49 -3.98
CA CYS A 47 1.34 2.86 -4.32
C CYS A 47 0.03 2.84 -5.13
N GLY A 48 -0.76 3.91 -5.02
CA GLY A 48 -2.00 4.09 -5.76
C GLY A 48 -3.12 4.69 -4.90
N PRO A 49 -4.38 4.63 -5.37
CA PRO A 49 -5.48 5.34 -4.73
C PRO A 49 -5.74 4.88 -3.29
N THR A 50 -6.13 5.81 -2.40
CA THR A 50 -6.41 5.53 -0.98
C THR A 50 -7.32 4.32 -0.74
N PRO A 51 -8.43 4.12 -1.48
CA PRO A 51 -9.27 2.92 -1.31
C PRO A 51 -8.52 1.61 -1.61
N MET A 52 -7.61 1.63 -2.61
CA MET A 52 -6.77 0.48 -2.94
C MET A 52 -5.75 0.23 -1.83
N LEU A 53 -5.08 1.27 -1.33
CA LEU A 53 -4.12 1.14 -0.23
C LEU A 53 -4.80 0.55 1.03
N LYS A 54 -5.99 1.03 1.38
CA LYS A 54 -6.80 0.49 2.50
C LYS A 54 -7.10 -0.99 2.29
N ALA A 55 -7.61 -1.37 1.12
CA ALA A 55 -7.99 -2.74 0.83
C ALA A 55 -6.77 -3.69 0.80
N VAL A 56 -5.64 -3.26 0.24
CA VAL A 56 -4.40 -4.04 0.23
C VAL A 56 -3.81 -4.16 1.64
N SER A 57 -3.92 -3.12 2.47
CA SER A 57 -3.49 -3.15 3.87
C SER A 57 -4.25 -4.20 4.70
N GLN A 58 -5.55 -4.36 4.44
CA GLN A 58 -6.36 -5.42 5.07
C GLN A 58 -5.90 -6.82 4.64
N VAL A 59 -5.62 -7.03 3.36
CA VAL A 59 -5.07 -8.30 2.86
C VAL A 59 -3.71 -8.58 3.50
N ALA A 60 -2.81 -7.59 3.55
CA ALA A 60 -1.51 -7.72 4.18
C ALA A 60 -1.62 -8.09 5.67
N GLN A 61 -2.54 -7.45 6.40
CA GLN A 61 -2.81 -7.76 7.81
C GLN A 61 -3.34 -9.18 7.98
N LYS A 62 -4.31 -9.60 7.17
CA LYS A 62 -4.91 -10.94 7.22
C LYS A 62 -3.89 -12.05 7.04
N TYR A 63 -2.90 -11.85 6.17
CA TYR A 63 -1.84 -12.81 5.89
C TYR A 63 -0.54 -12.52 6.65
N GLU A 64 -0.55 -11.57 7.59
CA GLU A 64 0.61 -11.17 8.40
C GLU A 64 1.86 -10.80 7.58
N VAL A 65 1.67 -10.18 6.40
CA VAL A 65 2.76 -9.70 5.54
C VAL A 65 3.10 -8.25 5.88
N PRO A 66 4.38 -7.92 6.17
CA PRO A 66 4.82 -6.53 6.28
C PRO A 66 4.49 -5.74 5.00
N CYS A 67 3.83 -4.59 5.15
CA CYS A 67 3.34 -3.80 4.03
C CYS A 67 3.65 -2.32 4.26
N GLU A 68 4.30 -1.71 3.27
CA GLU A 68 4.55 -0.29 3.18
C GLU A 68 3.67 0.32 2.09
N VAL A 69 3.03 1.43 2.44
CA VAL A 69 2.12 2.16 1.53
C VAL A 69 2.68 3.56 1.29
N SER A 70 2.79 3.93 0.02
CA SER A 70 3.06 5.31 -0.39
C SER A 70 1.73 6.05 -0.48
N VAL A 71 1.46 6.95 0.46
CA VAL A 71 0.21 7.71 0.48
C VAL A 71 0.26 8.88 -0.50
N GLU A 72 -0.88 9.19 -1.09
CA GLU A 72 -1.08 10.38 -1.91
C GLU A 72 -2.03 11.33 -1.16
N VAL A 73 -1.54 12.51 -0.82
CA VAL A 73 -2.32 13.57 -0.17
C VAL A 73 -2.01 14.92 -0.81
N PRO A 74 -2.95 15.88 -0.81
CA PRO A 74 -2.69 17.22 -1.32
C PRO A 74 -1.47 17.85 -0.65
N MET A 75 -0.53 18.32 -1.46
CA MET A 75 0.67 19.00 -1.02
C MET A 75 0.69 20.40 -1.63
N ALA A 76 0.81 21.43 -0.79
CA ALA A 76 1.04 22.80 -1.25
C ALA A 76 2.55 23.12 -1.26
N CYS A 77 3.20 23.14 -0.08
CA CYS A 77 4.61 23.50 -0.01
C CYS A 77 5.57 22.35 -0.35
N GLY A 78 5.24 21.10 -0.01
CA GLY A 78 6.11 19.93 -0.26
C GLY A 78 7.35 19.80 0.64
N PHE A 79 7.62 20.75 1.54
CA PHE A 79 8.78 20.72 2.45
C PHE A 79 8.39 20.88 3.94
N GLY A 80 7.11 20.77 4.26
CA GLY A 80 6.60 20.68 5.64
C GLY A 80 6.27 22.00 6.33
N ALA A 81 6.33 23.15 5.65
CA ALA A 81 5.96 24.44 6.26
C ALA A 81 4.44 24.65 6.39
N CYS A 82 3.66 24.26 5.38
CA CYS A 82 2.23 24.55 5.36
C CYS A 82 1.36 23.55 6.14
N LEU A 83 1.94 22.40 6.53
CA LEU A 83 1.26 21.29 7.23
C LEU A 83 0.02 20.69 6.53
N GLY A 84 -0.30 21.11 5.29
CA GLY A 84 -1.51 20.68 4.57
C GLY A 84 -1.55 19.21 4.14
N CYS A 85 -0.41 18.52 4.17
CA CYS A 85 -0.29 17.09 3.87
C CYS A 85 -0.31 16.21 5.15
N ALA A 86 -0.98 16.68 6.20
CA ALA A 86 -1.12 15.95 7.44
C ALA A 86 -1.99 14.69 7.24
N ILE A 87 -1.51 13.55 7.70
CA ILE A 87 -2.24 12.28 7.75
C ILE A 87 -2.30 11.77 9.17
N GLU A 88 -3.36 11.06 9.51
CA GLU A 88 -3.52 10.48 10.84
C GLU A 88 -2.82 9.11 10.92
N VAL A 89 -1.93 8.97 11.89
CA VAL A 89 -1.16 7.75 12.15
C VAL A 89 -1.26 7.35 13.62
N ASN A 90 -1.10 6.05 13.88
CA ASN A 90 -0.92 5.47 15.20
C ASN A 90 0.36 4.63 15.18
N ASP A 91 1.48 5.27 15.53
CA ASP A 91 2.81 4.68 15.54
C ASP A 91 3.31 4.50 16.99
N SER A 92 4.60 4.22 17.17
CA SER A 92 5.23 4.07 18.50
C SER A 92 5.08 5.30 19.42
N LYS A 93 4.76 6.48 18.88
CA LYS A 93 4.51 7.73 19.63
C LYS A 93 3.02 7.92 19.95
N GLY A 94 2.17 6.95 19.61
CA GLY A 94 0.73 7.00 19.77
C GLY A 94 0.02 7.66 18.57
N ARG A 95 -1.27 7.95 18.77
CA ARG A 95 -2.13 8.55 17.75
C ARG A 95 -1.79 10.03 17.55
N ARG A 96 -1.38 10.41 16.33
CA ARG A 96 -0.96 11.77 15.96
C ARG A 96 -1.17 12.05 14.48
N PHE A 97 -0.95 13.31 14.09
CA PHE A 97 -0.82 13.66 12.68
C PHE A 97 0.65 13.65 12.26
N ALA A 98 0.97 12.93 11.18
CA ALA A 98 2.26 12.94 10.51
C ALA A 98 2.20 13.80 9.25
N ILE A 99 3.25 14.58 8.99
CA ILE A 99 3.34 15.45 7.80
C ILE A 99 3.91 14.64 6.64
N ALA A 100 3.07 14.20 5.70
CA ALA A 100 3.44 13.20 4.68
C ALA A 100 4.66 13.62 3.83
N CYS A 101 4.81 14.90 3.49
CA CYS A 101 5.96 15.37 2.71
C CYS A 101 7.30 15.40 3.48
N LYS A 102 7.27 15.31 4.82
CA LYS A 102 8.47 15.39 5.68
C LYS A 102 8.76 14.09 6.40
N GLU A 103 7.71 13.41 6.85
CA GLU A 103 7.77 12.15 7.60
C GLU A 103 7.45 10.93 6.74
N GLY A 104 6.87 11.13 5.55
CA GLY A 104 6.52 10.09 4.59
C GLY A 104 7.26 10.27 3.26
N PRO A 105 6.59 10.03 2.11
CA PRO A 105 5.19 9.62 1.92
C PRO A 105 4.94 8.12 2.17
N VAL A 106 6.00 7.35 2.48
CA VAL A 106 5.91 5.91 2.73
C VAL A 106 5.75 5.64 4.21
N PHE A 107 4.71 4.89 4.57
CA PHE A 107 4.39 4.52 5.95
C PHE A 107 4.13 3.02 6.05
N SER A 108 4.29 2.46 7.25
CA SER A 108 3.77 1.12 7.52
C SER A 108 2.25 1.14 7.40
N SER A 109 1.69 0.16 6.69
CA SER A 109 0.23 0.06 6.49
C SER A 109 -0.54 -0.10 7.81
N LYS A 110 0.13 -0.59 8.86
CA LYS A 110 -0.41 -0.78 10.22
C LYS A 110 -0.49 0.53 11.01
N GLU A 111 0.32 1.53 10.65
CA GLU A 111 0.36 2.83 11.33
C GLU A 111 -0.71 3.77 10.80
N ILE A 112 -1.12 3.64 9.54
CA ILE A 112 -2.13 4.52 8.94
C ILE A 112 -3.50 4.30 9.60
N VAL A 113 -4.13 5.38 10.07
CA VAL A 113 -5.53 5.38 10.52
C VAL A 113 -6.43 5.58 9.30
N TRP A 114 -6.85 4.46 8.70
CA TRP A 114 -7.72 4.46 7.52
C TRP A 114 -9.13 4.97 7.85
N LYS A 115 -9.64 5.91 7.05
CA LYS A 115 -11.04 6.37 7.07
C LYS A 115 -11.86 5.55 6.07
#